data_AF-A0A090RK63-F1
#
_entry.id   AF-A0A090RK63-F1
#
_cell.length_a   1.000
_cell.length_b   1.000
_cell.length_c   1.000
_cell.angle_alpha   90.00
_cell.angle_beta   90.00
_cell.angle_gamma   90.00
#
_symmetry.space_group_name_H-M   'P 1'
#
loop_
_entity.id
_entity.type
_entity.pdbx_description
1 polymer ?
#
loop_
_entity_poly.entity_id
_entity_poly.type
_entity_poly.pdbx_seq_one_letter_code
_entity_poly.pdbx_strand_id
1 'polypeptide(L)'
;MARFKDEDLACDEVLAHIDNEKLVTELAMNWRGQFSFVIDSKLVIKRLKFSDELKDKNDDIGRDEMAQRLDADFILLAGELSAFYDNVAAVMPLAKEDGHDC
;
A
#
# COMPACT_ATOMS: atom_id res chain seq x y z
N MET A 1 -17.04 8.40 15.55
CA MET A 1 -16.00 8.03 14.57
C MET A 1 -15.15 9.27 14.35
N ALA A 2 -13.84 9.20 14.63
CA ALA A 2 -12.91 10.30 14.39
C ALA A 2 -12.15 10.04 13.09
N ARG A 3 -11.82 11.09 12.34
CA ARG A 3 -11.06 11.02 11.10
C ARG A 3 -10.00 12.10 11.13
N PHE A 4 -8.74 11.68 11.08
CA PHE A 4 -7.59 12.56 11.02
C PHE A 4 -7.07 12.61 9.58
N LYS A 5 -6.59 13.77 9.14
CA LYS A 5 -6.03 13.98 7.80
C LYS A 5 -4.91 15.00 7.94
N ASP A 6 -3.73 14.69 7.41
CA ASP A 6 -2.55 15.57 7.45
C ASP A 6 -2.03 15.85 8.88
N GLU A 7 -2.40 15.00 9.84
CA GLU A 7 -1.98 15.10 11.24
C GLU A 7 -0.93 14.02 11.55
N ASP A 8 -0.05 14.32 12.50
CA ASP A 8 0.88 13.34 13.04
C ASP A 8 0.10 12.26 13.80
N LEU A 9 0.31 10.99 13.45
CA LEU A 9 -0.32 9.86 14.11
C LEU A 9 0.13 9.69 15.56
N ALA A 10 1.27 10.29 15.93
CA ALA A 10 1.79 10.29 17.30
C ALA A 10 1.32 11.49 18.13
N CYS A 11 0.39 12.32 17.63
CA CYS A 11 -0.13 13.44 18.41
C CYS A 11 -1.01 12.95 19.57
N ASP A 12 -1.04 13.74 20.65
CA ASP A 12 -1.79 13.43 21.87
C ASP A 12 -3.29 13.18 21.59
N GLU A 13 -3.86 13.82 20.56
CA GLU A 13 -5.26 13.64 20.18
C GLU A 13 -5.52 12.24 19.59
N VAL A 14 -4.64 11.75 18.72
CA VAL A 14 -4.76 10.40 18.12
C VAL A 14 -4.49 9.34 19.18
N LEU A 15 -3.48 9.53 20.03
CA LEU A 15 -3.15 8.61 21.13
C LEU A 15 -4.30 8.51 22.13
N ALA A 16 -4.90 9.64 22.52
CA ALA A 16 -6.06 9.65 23.40
C ALA A 16 -7.25 8.87 22.82
N HIS A 17 -7.41 8.83 21.49
CA HIS A 17 -8.46 8.02 20.86
C HIS A 17 -8.18 6.51 20.98
N ILE A 18 -6.91 6.11 20.85
CA ILE A 18 -6.47 4.72 20.99
C ILE A 18 -6.60 4.27 22.45
N ASP A 19 -6.21 5.12 23.41
CA ASP A 19 -6.35 4.85 24.85
C ASP A 19 -7.82 4.69 25.27
N ASN A 20 -8.75 5.35 24.56
CA ASN A 20 -10.19 5.21 24.74
C ASN A 20 -10.78 4.00 23.97
N GLU A 21 -10.01 2.92 23.79
CA GLU A 21 -10.41 1.65 23.18
C GLU A 21 -10.96 1.75 21.74
N LYS A 22 -10.68 2.84 21.02
CA LYS A 22 -11.08 2.94 19.61
C LYS A 22 -10.10 2.19 18.72
N LEU A 23 -10.64 1.42 17.78
CA LEU A 23 -9.85 0.70 16.78
C LEU A 23 -9.65 1.53 15.51
N VAL A 24 -8.45 1.42 14.93
CA VAL A 24 -8.15 2.01 13.62
C VAL A 24 -8.83 1.19 12.53
N THR A 25 -9.73 1.84 11.78
CA THR A 25 -10.49 1.16 10.72
C THR A 25 -9.91 1.35 9.33
N GLU A 26 -9.24 2.48 9.09
CA GLU A 26 -8.57 2.80 7.83
C GLU A 26 -7.26 3.55 8.14
N LEU A 27 -6.18 3.19 7.43
CA LEU A 27 -4.87 3.83 7.58
C LEU A 27 -4.29 4.17 6.21
N ALA A 28 -3.88 5.42 6.02
CA ALA A 28 -3.13 5.84 4.84
C ALA A 28 -1.64 5.53 5.05
N MET A 29 -1.01 4.88 4.07
CA MET A 29 0.37 4.45 4.14
C MET A 29 1.12 4.76 2.84
N ASN A 30 2.43 4.88 2.95
CA ASN A 30 3.34 5.01 1.82
C ASN A 30 4.31 3.82 1.82
N TRP A 31 4.42 3.15 0.68
CA TRP A 31 5.38 2.07 0.47
C TRP A 31 6.65 2.61 -0.17
N ARG A 32 7.72 2.74 0.62
CA ARG A 32 9.10 3.05 0.16
C ARG A 32 9.20 4.21 -0.85
N GLY A 33 8.33 5.21 -0.73
CA GLY A 33 8.22 6.30 -1.72
C GLY A 33 7.66 5.89 -3.08
N GLN A 34 7.49 4.59 -3.37
CA GLN A 34 7.08 4.09 -4.68
C GLN A 34 5.59 4.31 -4.93
N PHE A 35 4.74 4.12 -3.92
CA PHE A 35 3.31 4.40 -4.00
C PHE A 35 2.67 4.67 -2.65
N SER A 36 1.55 5.39 -2.67
CA SER A 36 0.68 5.61 -1.51
C SER A 36 -0.63 4.86 -1.66
N PHE A 37 -1.18 4.39 -0.55
CA PHE A 37 -2.44 3.65 -0.53
C PHE A 37 -3.15 3.83 0.83
N VAL A 38 -4.41 3.41 0.89
CA VAL A 38 -5.17 3.29 2.14
C VAL A 38 -5.51 1.83 2.34
N ILE A 39 -5.23 1.29 3.53
CA ILE A 39 -5.61 -0.07 3.91
C ILE A 39 -6.70 -0.01 4.98
N ASP A 40 -7.69 -0.89 4.88
CA ASP A 40 -8.71 -1.03 5.92
C ASP A 40 -8.51 -2.28 6.79
N SER A 41 -9.30 -2.38 7.86
CA SER A 41 -9.24 -3.50 8.81
C SER A 41 -9.58 -4.87 8.21
N LYS A 42 -10.07 -4.93 6.97
CA LYS A 42 -10.36 -6.16 6.23
C LYS A 42 -9.31 -6.43 5.15
N LEU A 43 -8.13 -5.80 5.25
CA LEU A 43 -7.06 -5.91 4.27
C LEU A 43 -7.40 -5.39 2.87
N VAL A 44 -8.45 -4.58 2.73
CA VAL A 44 -8.78 -3.99 1.43
C VAL A 44 -7.88 -2.78 1.18
N ILE A 45 -7.14 -2.84 0.09
CA ILE A 45 -6.31 -1.74 -0.40
C ILE A 45 -7.15 -0.82 -1.29
N LYS A 46 -7.17 0.47 -0.96
CA LYS A 46 -7.92 1.52 -1.64
C LYS A 46 -6.98 2.65 -2.03
N ARG A 47 -7.38 3.43 -3.05
CA ARG A 47 -6.68 4.66 -3.48
C ARG A 47 -5.18 4.46 -3.74
N LEU A 48 -4.84 3.36 -4.42
CA LEU A 48 -3.46 3.11 -4.86
C LEU A 48 -3.03 4.21 -5.83
N LYS A 49 -1.97 4.93 -5.49
CA LYS A 49 -1.38 5.99 -6.30
C LYS A 49 0.13 5.78 -6.37
N PHE A 50 0.62 5.44 -7.55
CA PHE A 50 2.04 5.35 -7.84
C PHE A 50 2.68 6.74 -7.88
N SER A 51 3.90 6.82 -7.38
CA SER A 51 4.76 8.01 -7.46
C SER A 51 5.07 8.33 -8.90
N ASP A 52 5.33 9.62 -9.16
CA ASP A 52 5.72 10.05 -10.50
C ASP A 52 7.15 9.58 -10.82
N GLU A 53 8.05 9.55 -9.82
CA GLU A 53 9.38 8.96 -9.97
C GLU A 53 9.35 7.50 -10.48
N LEU A 54 8.41 6.67 -10.01
CA LEU A 54 8.27 5.31 -10.49
C LEU A 54 7.77 5.24 -11.95
N LYS A 55 6.91 6.17 -12.37
CA LYS A 55 6.39 6.23 -13.75
C LYS A 55 7.42 6.78 -14.73
N ASP A 56 8.25 7.71 -14.25
CA ASP A 56 9.27 8.37 -15.07
C ASP A 56 10.44 7.42 -15.38
N LYS A 57 10.57 6.27 -14.69
CA LYS A 57 11.64 5.28 -14.93
C LYS A 57 11.69 4.72 -16.35
N ASN A 58 10.57 4.74 -17.07
CA ASN A 58 10.48 4.23 -18.45
C ASN A 58 10.24 5.36 -19.48
N ASP A 59 10.46 6.62 -19.11
CA ASP A 59 10.25 7.76 -20.03
C ASP A 59 11.19 7.78 -21.23
N ASP A 60 12.28 7.00 -21.18
CA ASP A 60 13.19 6.79 -22.30
C ASP A 60 12.55 5.98 -23.45
N ILE A 61 11.44 5.28 -23.20
CA ILE A 61 10.68 4.57 -24.24
C ILE A 61 9.88 5.61 -25.05
N GLY A 62 10.17 5.66 -26.35
CA GLY A 62 9.54 6.60 -27.26
C GLY A 62 8.01 6.53 -27.22
N ARG A 63 7.34 7.68 -27.30
CA ARG A 63 5.86 7.76 -27.28
C ARG A 63 5.21 7.02 -28.45
N ASP A 64 5.96 6.78 -29.51
CA ASP A 64 5.54 6.04 -30.70
C ASP A 64 5.46 4.51 -30.44
N GLU A 65 6.03 4.03 -29.33
CA GLU A 65 6.09 2.63 -28.90
C GLU A 65 5.18 2.36 -27.68
N MET A 66 3.96 2.88 -27.72
CA MET A 66 3.01 2.83 -26.60
C MET A 66 2.80 1.43 -26.01
N ALA A 67 2.77 0.38 -26.85
CA ALA A 67 2.61 -0.99 -26.39
C ALA A 67 3.79 -1.46 -25.53
N GLN A 68 5.03 -1.18 -25.98
CA GLN A 68 6.24 -1.53 -25.23
C GLN A 68 6.34 -0.74 -23.92
N ARG A 69 5.97 0.54 -23.95
CA ARG A 69 5.93 1.37 -22.74
C ARG A 69 4.96 0.82 -21.71
N LEU A 70 3.75 0.45 -22.14
CA LEU A 70 2.75 -0.14 -21.25
C LEU A 70 3.21 -1.47 -20.66
N ASP A 71 3.84 -2.33 -21.46
CA ASP A 71 4.39 -3.60 -20.97
C ASP A 71 5.50 -3.37 -19.93
N ALA A 72 6.43 -2.44 -20.22
CA ALA A 72 7.50 -2.09 -19.31
C ALA A 72 6.98 -1.47 -18.01
N ASP A 73 6.02 -0.55 -18.10
CA ASP A 73 5.36 0.05 -16.94
C ASP A 73 4.64 -1.02 -16.13
N PHE A 74 3.90 -1.91 -16.78
CA PHE A 74 3.17 -2.97 -16.08
C PHE A 74 4.10 -3.93 -15.35
N ILE A 75 5.21 -4.36 -15.97
CA ILE A 75 6.21 -5.23 -15.33
C ILE A 75 6.82 -4.54 -14.11
N LEU A 76 7.18 -3.26 -14.24
CA LEU A 76 7.75 -2.47 -13.16
C LEU A 76 6.78 -2.33 -11.98
N LEU A 77 5.53 -1.95 -12.26
CA LEU A 77 4.49 -1.80 -11.24
C LEU A 77 4.13 -3.14 -10.57
N ALA A 78 4.05 -4.22 -11.35
CA ALA A 78 3.78 -5.57 -10.84
C ALA A 78 4.91 -6.06 -9.93
N GLY A 79 6.17 -5.78 -10.27
CA GLY A 79 7.32 -6.09 -9.41
C GLY A 79 7.25 -5.39 -8.06
N GLU A 80 6.96 -4.09 -8.04
CA GLU A 80 6.79 -3.32 -6.79
C GLU A 80 5.61 -3.83 -5.95
N LEU A 81 4.49 -4.16 -6.60
CA LEU A 81 3.33 -4.74 -5.92
C LEU A 81 3.61 -6.13 -5.34
N SER A 82 4.39 -6.96 -6.03
CA SER A 82 4.81 -8.27 -5.51
C SER A 82 5.66 -8.12 -4.25
N ALA A 83 6.65 -7.24 -4.27
CA ALA A 83 7.51 -6.99 -3.11
C ALA A 83 6.72 -6.42 -1.92
N PHE A 84 5.74 -5.55 -2.19
CA PHE A 84 4.82 -5.06 -1.19
C PHE A 84 3.95 -6.18 -0.60
N TYR A 85 3.38 -7.03 -1.46
CA TYR A 85 2.54 -8.16 -1.03
C TYR A 85 3.32 -9.10 -0.11
N ASP A 86 4.54 -9.49 -0.49
CA ASP A 86 5.39 -10.35 0.33
C ASP A 86 5.66 -9.74 1.71
N ASN A 87 5.85 -8.42 1.76
CA ASN A 87 6.05 -7.72 3.04
C ASN A 87 4.79 -7.72 3.89
N VAL A 88 3.62 -7.39 3.31
CA VAL A 88 2.34 -7.41 4.02
C VAL A 88 2.00 -8.81 4.51
N ALA A 89 2.22 -9.83 3.70
CA ALA A 89 1.99 -11.23 4.07
C ALA A 89 2.93 -11.71 5.18
N ALA A 90 4.15 -11.18 5.26
CA ALA A 90 5.09 -11.50 6.32
C ALA A 90 4.75 -10.83 7.67
N VAL A 91 4.28 -9.58 7.64
CA VAL A 91 4.01 -8.80 8.87
C VAL A 91 2.60 -9.01 9.40
N MET A 92 1.62 -9.25 8.52
CA MET A 92 0.28 -9.57 8.96
C MET A 92 0.17 -11.08 9.13
N PRO A 93 -0.25 -11.58 10.31
CA PRO A 93 -0.60 -12.97 10.47
C PRO A 93 -1.90 -13.24 9.71
N LEU A 94 -1.79 -13.38 8.39
CA LEU A 94 -2.76 -14.17 7.63
C LEU A 94 -2.73 -15.53 8.32
N ALA A 95 -3.88 -15.95 8.86
CA ALA A 95 -4.03 -17.27 9.45
C ALA A 95 -3.34 -18.26 8.51
N LYS A 96 -2.23 -18.87 8.96
CA LYS A 96 -1.76 -20.09 8.33
C LYS A 96 -2.99 -20.99 8.37
N GLU A 97 -3.46 -21.43 7.22
CA GLU A 97 -4.31 -22.61 7.21
C GLU A 97 -3.43 -23.70 7.82
N ASP A 98 -3.63 -23.96 9.11
CA ASP A 98 -3.13 -25.15 9.76
C ASP A 98 -3.56 -26.29 8.86
N GLY A 99 -2.56 -26.97 8.29
CA GLY A 99 -2.77 -28.10 7.42
C GLY A 99 -3.76 -29.04 8.09
N HIS A 100 -4.92 -29.19 7.48
CA HIS A 100 -5.73 -30.37 7.69
C HIS A 100 -4.94 -31.53 7.11
N ASP A 101 -4.13 -32.12 7.98
CA ASP A 101 -3.54 -33.45 7.85
C ASP A 101 -4.70 -34.41 7.51
N CYS A 102 -4.71 -34.87 6.27
CA CYS A 102 -5.37 -36.10 5.85
C CYS A 102 -4.27 -37.11 5.54
#